data_AF-A0A645H3Z9-F1
#
_entry.id   AF-A0A645H3Z9-F1
#
_cell.length_a   1.000
_cell.length_b   1.000
_cell.length_c   1.000
_cell.angle_alpha   90.00
_cell.angle_beta   90.00
_cell.angle_gamma   90.00
#
_symmetry.space_group_name_H-M   'P 1'
#
loop_
_entity.id
_entity.type
_entity.pdbx_description
1 polymer ?
#
loop_
_entity_poly.entity_id
_entity_poly.type
_entity_poly.pdbx_seq_one_letter_code
_entity_poly.pdbx_strand_id
1 'polypeptide(L)'
;MFNKDIKDEEVLRVLYEVGLNQWYDSLPEGLDTVLQAGGGGLSAGEAQLLAFVRVFLKNPELVILDEATSRLDPITEQLIEKALDKLLKDRTCIIIAHRLWTVQRAHNIVILDRGTIVEQGQREVLARNTDSKLYNLLQKGMEEVLV
;
A
#
# COMPACT_ATOMS: atom_id res chain seq x y z
N MET A 1 9.77 -4.79 17.62
CA MET A 1 9.18 -5.68 16.59
C MET A 1 8.72 -6.93 17.34
N PHE A 2 7.48 -7.36 17.13
CA PHE A 2 6.69 -8.27 17.98
C PHE A 2 6.22 -7.66 19.31
N ASN A 3 4.95 -7.24 19.35
CA ASN A 3 4.26 -6.84 20.58
C ASN A 3 3.41 -8.03 21.05
N LYS A 4 3.82 -8.67 22.15
CA LYS A 4 3.13 -9.85 22.72
C LYS A 4 1.87 -9.47 23.49
N ASP A 5 1.62 -8.19 23.71
CA ASP A 5 0.43 -7.70 24.42
C ASP A 5 -0.79 -7.57 23.51
N ILE A 6 -0.62 -7.80 22.20
CA ILE A 6 -1.73 -7.84 21.26
C ILE A 6 -2.44 -9.17 21.44
N LYS A 7 -3.70 -9.12 21.84
CA LYS A 7 -4.54 -10.30 22.02
C LYS A 7 -4.97 -10.88 20.69
N ASP A 8 -5.21 -12.18 20.64
CA ASP A 8 -5.65 -12.88 19.43
C ASP A 8 -6.95 -12.29 18.87
N GLU A 9 -7.88 -11.85 19.72
CA GLU A 9 -9.13 -11.23 19.24
C GLU A 9 -8.87 -9.96 18.44
N GLU A 10 -7.84 -9.19 18.80
CA GLU A 10 -7.42 -7.99 18.08
C GLU A 10 -6.81 -8.35 16.72
N VAL A 11 -5.96 -9.38 16.69
CA VAL A 11 -5.34 -9.89 15.46
C VAL A 11 -6.42 -10.36 14.49
N LEU A 12 -7.38 -11.15 14.98
CA LEU A 12 -8.51 -11.63 14.20
C LEU A 12 -9.38 -10.48 13.71
N ARG A 13 -9.71 -9.50 14.57
CA ARG A 13 -10.49 -8.34 14.13
C ARG A 13 -9.84 -7.64 12.94
N VAL A 14 -8.54 -7.35 13.03
CA VAL A 14 -7.81 -6.68 11.95
C VAL A 14 -7.71 -7.55 10.69
N LEU A 15 -7.48 -8.86 10.81
CA LEU A 15 -7.47 -9.78 9.65
C LEU A 15 -8.80 -9.73 8.87
N TYR A 16 -9.93 -9.71 9.57
CA TYR A 16 -11.24 -9.61 8.94
C TYR A 16 -11.48 -8.21 8.35
N GLU A 17 -11.04 -7.15 9.02
CA GLU A 17 -11.17 -5.77 8.53
C GLU A 17 -10.41 -5.52 7.22
N VAL A 18 -9.30 -6.24 6.97
CA VAL A 18 -8.53 -6.16 5.72
C VAL A 18 -8.99 -7.17 4.66
N GLY A 19 -9.95 -8.04 4.98
CA GLY A 19 -10.48 -9.04 4.05
C GLY A 19 -9.63 -10.30 3.88
N LEU A 20 -8.75 -10.61 4.85
CA LEU A 20 -7.95 -11.84 4.88
C LEU A 20 -8.67 -13.01 5.58
N ASN A 21 -9.98 -12.91 5.82
CA ASN A 21 -10.74 -13.95 6.52
C ASN A 21 -10.71 -15.29 5.78
N GLN A 22 -10.88 -15.32 4.45
CA GLN A 22 -10.84 -16.57 3.69
C GLN A 22 -9.46 -17.23 3.73
N TRP A 23 -8.40 -16.42 3.63
CA TRP A 23 -7.03 -16.91 3.77
C TRP A 23 -6.79 -17.46 5.17
N TYR A 24 -7.18 -16.72 6.22
CA TYR A 24 -7.09 -17.18 7.61
C TYR A 24 -7.87 -18.49 7.86
N ASP A 25 -9.11 -18.58 7.38
CA ASP A 25 -9.98 -19.76 7.54
C ASP A 25 -9.42 -21.00 6.81
N SER A 26 -8.51 -20.81 5.85
CA SER A 26 -7.81 -21.89 5.14
C SER A 26 -6.56 -22.41 5.86
N LEU A 27 -6.09 -21.72 6.90
CA LEU A 27 -4.90 -22.10 7.64
C LEU A 27 -5.20 -23.27 8.59
N PRO A 28 -4.41 -24.36 8.55
CA PRO A 28 -4.70 -25.58 9.32
C PRO A 28 -4.59 -25.40 10.84
N GLU A 29 -3.74 -24.48 11.29
CA GLU A 29 -3.49 -24.20 12.72
C GLU A 29 -3.90 -22.77 13.10
N GLY A 30 -4.72 -22.11 12.27
CA GLY A 30 -5.15 -20.73 12.50
C GLY A 30 -3.97 -19.78 12.69
N LEU A 31 -3.98 -18.98 13.77
CA LEU A 31 -2.92 -18.01 14.09
C LEU A 31 -1.56 -18.66 14.38
N ASP A 32 -1.54 -19.92 14.81
CA ASP A 32 -0.29 -20.65 15.10
C ASP A 32 0.37 -21.22 13.82
N THR A 33 -0.28 -21.09 12.66
CA THR A 33 0.24 -21.60 11.39
C THR A 33 1.57 -20.96 11.03
N VAL A 34 2.61 -21.80 10.91
CA VAL A 34 3.95 -21.36 10.54
C VAL A 34 4.01 -20.99 9.06
N LEU A 35 4.27 -19.71 8.79
CA LEU A 35 4.46 -19.20 7.43
C LEU A 35 5.90 -19.47 6.95
N GLN A 36 6.05 -20.24 5.89
CA GLN A 36 7.36 -20.50 5.27
C GLN A 36 7.74 -19.39 4.27
N ALA A 37 9.01 -18.99 4.27
CA ALA A 37 9.54 -18.12 3.22
C ALA A 37 9.65 -18.88 1.89
N GLY A 38 9.32 -18.24 0.77
CA GLY A 38 9.64 -18.76 -0.57
C GLY A 38 8.60 -19.59 -1.30
N GLY A 39 7.29 -19.44 -1.01
CA GLY A 39 6.22 -19.85 -1.93
C GLY A 39 5.24 -20.93 -1.47
N GLY A 40 5.26 -21.30 -0.18
CA GLY A 40 4.38 -22.37 0.33
C GLY A 40 3.06 -21.93 1.00
N GLY A 41 2.86 -20.64 1.33
CA GLY A 41 1.70 -20.24 2.15
C GLY A 41 1.12 -18.84 1.97
N LEU A 42 1.75 -17.98 1.14
CA LEU A 42 1.27 -16.63 0.87
C LEU A 42 1.57 -16.26 -0.59
N SER A 43 0.55 -15.83 -1.31
CA SER A 43 0.72 -15.06 -2.55
C SER A 43 1.37 -13.71 -2.24
N ALA A 44 1.88 -13.04 -3.28
CA ALA A 44 2.45 -11.69 -3.12
C ALA A 44 1.43 -10.69 -2.54
N GLY A 45 0.16 -10.81 -2.94
CA GLY A 45 -0.90 -9.92 -2.49
C GLY A 45 -1.35 -10.22 -1.06
N GLU A 46 -1.43 -11.50 -0.67
CA GLU A 46 -1.70 -11.88 0.71
C GLU A 46 -0.56 -11.43 1.64
N ALA A 47 0.70 -11.54 1.18
CA ALA A 47 1.86 -11.05 1.93
C ALA A 47 1.79 -9.53 2.15
N GLN A 48 1.31 -8.78 1.16
CA GLN A 48 1.11 -7.34 1.26
C GLN A 48 -0.04 -6.98 2.20
N LEU A 49 -1.18 -7.68 2.12
CA LEU A 49 -2.28 -7.51 3.07
C LEU A 49 -1.84 -7.82 4.50
N LEU A 50 -1.03 -8.87 4.70
CA LEU A 50 -0.47 -9.20 6.01
C LEU A 50 0.49 -8.11 6.51
N ALA A 51 1.23 -7.45 5.60
CA ALA A 51 2.01 -6.27 5.97
C ALA A 51 1.09 -5.13 6.46
N PHE A 52 -0.05 -4.88 5.81
CA PHE A 52 -1.03 -3.90 6.29
C PHE A 52 -1.62 -4.25 7.65
N VAL A 53 -1.96 -5.53 7.90
CA VAL A 53 -2.40 -6.00 9.23
C VAL A 53 -1.40 -5.58 10.31
N ARG A 54 -0.10 -5.77 10.07
CA ARG A 54 0.96 -5.37 11.00
C ARG A 54 0.97 -3.85 11.22
N VAL A 55 0.70 -3.05 10.19
CA VAL A 55 0.63 -1.60 10.32
C VAL A 55 -0.61 -1.18 11.12
N PHE A 56 -1.78 -1.77 10.87
CA PHE A 56 -3.00 -1.49 11.63
C PHE A 56 -2.86 -1.85 13.11
N LEU A 57 -2.31 -3.02 13.41
CA LEU A 57 -2.05 -3.46 14.77
C LEU A 57 -1.06 -2.55 15.52
N LYS A 58 -0.06 -2.02 14.81
CA LYS A 58 0.91 -1.07 15.39
C LYS A 58 0.35 0.35 15.50
N ASN A 59 -0.60 0.70 14.64
CA ASN A 59 -1.22 2.02 14.54
C ASN A 59 -0.21 3.21 14.53
N PRO A 60 0.82 3.22 13.65
CA PRO A 60 1.83 4.29 13.66
C PRO A 60 1.31 5.61 13.06
N GLU A 61 1.84 6.74 13.51
CA GLU A 61 1.51 8.08 12.98
C GLU A 61 2.10 8.34 11.58
N LEU A 62 3.26 7.74 11.29
CA LEU A 62 3.96 7.85 10.01
C LEU A 62 4.09 6.47 9.35
N VAL A 63 3.68 6.39 8.08
CA VAL A 63 3.82 5.20 7.25
C VAL A 63 4.58 5.53 5.97
N ILE A 64 5.54 4.68 5.62
CA ILE A 64 6.26 4.75 4.35
C ILE A 64 5.84 3.52 3.53
N LEU A 65 5.34 3.76 2.33
CA LEU A 65 4.88 2.74 1.40
C LEU A 65 5.77 2.77 0.16
N ASP A 66 6.40 1.63 -0.13
CA ASP A 66 7.17 1.42 -1.35
C ASP A 66 6.33 0.55 -2.30
N GLU A 67 5.87 1.11 -3.41
CA GLU A 67 4.98 0.43 -4.34
C GLU A 67 5.77 -0.57 -5.20
N ALA A 68 5.99 -1.77 -4.66
CA ALA A 68 6.55 -2.91 -5.38
C ALA A 68 5.41 -3.78 -5.97
N THR A 69 4.70 -3.31 -7.00
CA THR A 69 3.63 -4.12 -7.61
C THR A 69 4.17 -5.12 -8.63
N SER A 70 4.27 -6.39 -8.21
CA SER A 70 4.18 -7.55 -9.09
C SER A 70 2.73 -7.74 -9.58
N ARG A 71 2.51 -8.51 -10.66
CA ARG A 71 1.17 -8.89 -11.16
C ARG A 71 0.36 -9.60 -10.05
N LEU A 72 -0.56 -8.88 -9.43
CA LEU A 72 -1.53 -9.41 -8.47
C LEU A 72 -2.80 -9.85 -9.21
N ASP A 73 -3.56 -10.77 -8.62
CA ASP A 73 -4.89 -11.09 -9.13
C ASP A 73 -5.88 -9.94 -8.83
N PRO A 74 -6.94 -9.76 -9.65
CA PRO A 74 -7.86 -8.63 -9.49
C PRO A 74 -8.62 -8.58 -8.16
N ILE A 75 -8.85 -9.73 -7.51
CA ILE A 75 -9.60 -9.78 -6.25
C ILE A 75 -8.70 -9.25 -5.12
N THR A 76 -7.47 -9.73 -5.06
CA THR A 76 -6.49 -9.28 -4.05
C THR A 76 -6.12 -7.82 -4.26
N GLU A 77 -6.06 -7.35 -5.50
CA GLU A 77 -5.86 -5.92 -5.82
C GLU A 77 -6.95 -5.04 -5.19
N GLN A 78 -8.23 -5.42 -5.33
CA GLN A 78 -9.33 -4.67 -4.70
C GLN A 78 -9.26 -4.67 -3.17
N LEU A 79 -8.80 -5.75 -2.56
CA LEU A 79 -8.59 -5.81 -1.10
C LEU A 79 -7.47 -4.89 -0.66
N ILE A 80 -6.35 -4.88 -1.40
CA ILE A 80 -5.21 -4.00 -1.15
C ILE A 80 -5.62 -2.54 -1.29
N GLU A 81 -6.39 -2.18 -2.31
CA GLU A 81 -6.90 -0.81 -2.48
C GLU A 81 -7.77 -0.37 -1.30
N LYS A 82 -8.69 -1.22 -0.84
CA LYS A 82 -9.53 -0.93 0.34
C LYS A 82 -8.72 -0.78 1.62
N ALA A 83 -7.73 -1.65 1.82
CA ALA A 83 -6.85 -1.58 2.97
C ALA A 83 -5.98 -0.32 2.91
N LEU A 84 -5.49 0.05 1.73
CA LEU A 84 -4.75 1.29 1.51
C LEU A 84 -5.60 2.52 1.83
N ASP A 85 -6.85 2.58 1.37
CA ASP A 85 -7.76 3.71 1.68
C ASP A 85 -7.96 3.90 3.19
N LYS A 86 -8.10 2.80 3.93
CA LYS A 86 -8.17 2.83 5.41
C LYS A 86 -6.84 3.27 6.02
N LEU A 87 -5.72 2.80 5.47
CA LEU A 87 -4.39 3.09 5.98
C LEU A 87 -4.02 4.57 5.82
N LEU A 88 -4.39 5.19 4.70
CA LEU A 88 -4.08 6.58 4.40
C LEU A 88 -4.91 7.57 5.23
N LYS A 89 -5.98 7.10 5.86
CA LYS A 89 -6.84 7.94 6.68
C LYS A 89 -6.20 8.23 8.04
N ASP A 90 -6.24 9.50 8.45
CA ASP A 90 -5.80 9.98 9.76
C ASP A 90 -4.31 9.66 10.09
N ARG A 91 -3.47 9.54 9.06
CA ARG A 91 -2.02 9.28 9.17
C ARG A 91 -1.20 10.17 8.25
N THR A 92 0.07 10.35 8.59
CA THR A 92 1.06 10.87 7.65
C THR A 92 1.60 9.72 6.81
N CYS A 93 1.51 9.83 5.49
CA CYS A 93 1.97 8.78 4.58
C CYS A 93 2.95 9.35 3.56
N ILE A 94 4.08 8.66 3.38
CA ILE A 94 5.01 8.86 2.27
C ILE A 94 4.87 7.66 1.36
N ILE A 95 4.45 7.89 0.12
CA ILE A 95 4.19 6.82 -0.84
C ILE A 95 5.10 7.02 -2.05
N ILE A 96 5.89 6.00 -2.36
CA ILE A 96 6.63 5.91 -3.61
C ILE A 96 5.64 5.32 -4.62
N ALA A 97 5.20 6.13 -5.58
CA ALA A 97 4.12 5.78 -6.48
C ALA A 97 4.63 5.49 -7.89
N HIS A 98 4.26 4.33 -8.42
CA HIS A 98 4.39 3.95 -9.82
C HIS A 98 3.03 3.95 -10.55
N ARG A 99 1.92 3.92 -9.80
CA ARG A 99 0.56 3.89 -10.37
C ARG A 99 -0.15 5.24 -10.26
N LEU A 100 -0.93 5.57 -11.29
CA LEU A 100 -1.75 6.78 -11.34
C LEU A 100 -2.71 6.89 -10.15
N TRP A 101 -3.32 5.77 -9.76
CA TRP A 101 -4.26 5.68 -8.66
C TRP A 101 -3.68 6.15 -7.32
N THR A 102 -2.44 5.78 -7.04
CA THR A 102 -1.69 6.17 -5.85
C THR A 102 -1.38 7.67 -5.88
N VAL A 103 -0.96 8.17 -7.04
CA VAL A 103 -0.75 9.62 -7.26
C VAL A 103 -2.03 10.41 -7.03
N GLN A 104 -3.19 9.94 -7.48
CA GLN A 104 -4.47 10.64 -7.32
C GLN A 104 -4.90 10.85 -5.86
N ARG A 105 -4.40 10.05 -4.92
CA ARG A 105 -4.71 10.15 -3.48
C ARG A 105 -3.80 11.10 -2.71
N ALA A 106 -2.66 11.45 -3.29
CA ALA A 106 -1.68 12.26 -2.59
C ALA A 106 -2.15 13.72 -2.47
N HIS A 107 -1.99 14.31 -1.29
CA HIS A 107 -2.23 15.75 -1.10
C HIS A 107 -1.11 16.60 -1.71
N ASN A 108 0.14 16.12 -1.58
CA ASN A 108 1.33 16.79 -2.09
C ASN A 108 2.16 15.79 -2.89
N ILE A 109 2.68 16.24 -4.04
CA ILE A 109 3.56 15.46 -4.91
C ILE A 109 4.99 15.97 -4.77
N VAL A 110 5.95 15.04 -4.82
CA VAL A 110 7.38 15.33 -4.95
C VAL A 110 7.89 14.49 -6.10
N ILE A 111 8.44 15.12 -7.13
CA ILE A 111 9.06 14.45 -8.27
C ILE A 111 10.57 14.54 -8.12
N LEU A 112 11.21 13.37 -8.17
CA LEU A 112 12.66 13.22 -8.11
C LEU A 112 13.20 12.93 -9.50
N ASP A 113 14.32 13.57 -9.85
CA ASP A 113 15.10 13.27 -11.05
C ASP A 113 16.59 13.37 -10.70
N ARG A 114 17.35 12.32 -11.02
CA ARG A 114 18.80 12.18 -10.70
C ARG A 114 19.16 12.54 -9.26
N GLY A 115 18.33 12.11 -8.30
CA GLY A 115 18.56 12.35 -6.87
C GLY A 115 18.24 13.77 -6.39
N THR A 116 17.57 14.59 -7.20
CA THR A 116 17.16 15.95 -6.86
C THR A 116 15.66 16.13 -6.98
N ILE A 117 15.07 16.98 -6.12
CA ILE A 117 13.66 17.36 -6.25
C ILE A 117 13.54 18.35 -7.40
N VAL A 118 12.85 17.95 -8.46
CA VAL A 118 12.63 18.77 -9.65
C VAL A 118 11.25 19.42 -9.68
N GLU A 119 10.31 18.92 -8.89
CA GLU A 119 8.98 19.51 -8.72
C GLU A 119 8.40 19.09 -7.37
N GLN A 120 7.75 20.02 -6.67
CA GLN A 120 7.00 19.75 -5.45
C GLN A 120 5.81 20.70 -5.34
N GLY A 121 4.66 20.19 -4.88
CA GLY A 121 3.51 21.02 -4.59
C GLY A 121 2.21 20.24 -4.39
N GLN A 122 1.14 20.97 -4.10
CA GLN A 122 -0.20 20.39 -4.01
C GLN A 122 -0.58 19.73 -5.34
N ARG A 123 -1.02 18.49 -5.27
CA ARG A 123 -1.34 17.67 -6.44
C ARG A 123 -2.34 18.37 -7.36
N GLU A 124 -3.39 18.95 -6.80
CA GLU A 124 -4.47 19.60 -7.54
C GLU A 124 -3.99 20.83 -8.31
N VAL A 125 -3.00 21.55 -7.76
CA VAL A 125 -2.39 22.71 -8.41
C VAL A 125 -1.49 22.26 -9.55
N LEU A 126 -0.61 21.30 -9.29
CA LEU A 126 0.31 20.76 -10.28
C LEU A 126 -0.44 20.08 -11.45
N ALA A 127 -1.50 19.32 -11.15
CA ALA A 127 -2.31 18.63 -12.15
C ALA A 127 -3.15 19.56 -13.04
N ARG A 128 -3.22 20.86 -12.74
CA ARG A 128 -3.91 21.88 -13.58
C ARG A 128 -2.94 22.78 -14.33
N ASN A 129 -1.65 22.73 -13.99
CA ASN A 129 -0.63 23.56 -14.61
C ASN A 129 -0.03 22.83 -15.82
N THR A 130 -0.23 23.36 -17.03
CA THR A 130 0.29 22.75 -18.27
C THR A 130 1.82 22.68 -18.32
N ASP A 131 2.52 23.53 -17.57
CA ASP A 131 3.98 23.53 -17.46
C ASP A 131 4.50 22.55 -16.40
N SER A 132 3.61 21.93 -15.61
CA SER A 132 3.99 20.98 -14.56
C SER A 132 4.50 19.67 -15.11
N LYS A 133 5.53 19.10 -14.47
CA LYS A 133 5.99 17.74 -14.80
C LYS A 133 4.89 16.73 -14.47
N LEU A 134 4.20 16.88 -13.34
CA LEU A 134 3.05 16.04 -12.99
C LEU A 134 1.99 16.08 -14.08
N TYR A 135 1.57 17.27 -14.55
CA TYR A 135 0.58 17.37 -15.64
C TYR A 135 0.98 16.55 -16.86
N ASN A 136 2.25 16.68 -17.28
CA ASN A 136 2.78 15.93 -18.41
C ASN A 136 2.81 14.42 -18.17
N LEU A 137 3.12 13.96 -16.95
CA LEU A 137 3.05 12.53 -16.58
C LEU A 137 1.62 12.00 -16.63
N LEU A 138 0.63 12.79 -16.18
CA LEU A 138 -0.77 12.40 -16.20
C LEU A 138 -1.30 12.25 -17.65
N GLN A 139 -0.89 13.12 -18.58
CA GLN A 139 -1.30 13.04 -19.98
C GLN A 139 -0.72 11.84 -20.74
N LYS A 140 0.51 11.43 -20.38
CA LYS A 140 1.19 10.31 -21.04
C LYS A 140 0.71 8.93 -20.56
N GLY A 141 -0.14 8.87 -19.53
CA GLY A 141 -0.48 7.63 -18.85
C GLY A 141 0.70 7.15 -17.99
N MET A 142 0.52 7.18 -16.67
CA MET A 142 1.51 6.62 -15.76
C MET A 142 1.47 5.08 -15.83
N GLU A 143 2.16 4.56 -16.84
CA GLU A 143 2.63 3.19 -17.05
C GLU A 143 3.68 3.16 -18.18
N GLU A 144 3.80 4.21 -19.02
CA GLU A 144 4.76 4.28 -20.15
C GLU A 144 6.01 5.17 -19.92
N VAL A 145 6.26 5.68 -18.71
CA VAL A 145 7.43 6.56 -18.44
C VAL A 145 8.64 5.80 -17.86
N LEU A 146 8.55 4.48 -17.78
CA LEU A 146 9.68 3.60 -17.44
C LEU A 146 10.20 2.90 -18.71
N VAL A 147 10.74 3.67 -19.64
CA VAL A 147 11.64 3.17 -20.70
C VAL A 147 12.88 4.04 -20.74
#